data_AF-A0A9N8PI39-F1
#
_entry.id   AF-A0A9N8PI39-F1
#
_cell.length_a   1.000
_cell.length_b   1.000
_cell.length_c   1.000
_cell.angle_alpha   90.00
_cell.angle_beta   90.00
_cell.angle_gamma   90.00
#
_symmetry.space_group_name_H-M   'P 1'
#
loop_
_entity.id
_entity.type
_entity.pdbx_description
1 polymer ?
#
loop_
_entity_poly.entity_id
_entity_poly.type
_entity_poly.pdbx_seq_one_letter_code
_entity_poly.pdbx_strand_id
1 'polypeptide(L)' 'MPSMLRKIEVEHDNGLSNKELFLTNHDLKIVEPERRQWRAFNFVGFWIADSFNINTWMIAASSLDVGLSWWQAWICVW' A
#
# COMPACT_ATOMS: atom_id res chain seq x y z
N MET A 1 -12.94 -14.03 -34.52
CA MET A 1 -11.86 -14.60 -33.69
C MET A 1 -12.22 -16.04 -33.33
N PRO A 2 -11.28 -17.00 -33.37
CA PRO A 2 -11.58 -18.42 -33.15
C PRO A 2 -12.12 -18.68 -31.73
N SER A 3 -13.22 -19.42 -31.63
CA SER A 3 -13.96 -19.73 -30.40
C SER A 3 -13.11 -20.29 -29.24
N MET A 4 -12.05 -21.04 -29.55
CA MET A 4 -11.19 -21.66 -28.54
C MET A 4 -10.28 -20.66 -27.81
N LEU A 5 -9.77 -19.64 -28.51
CA LEU A 5 -8.89 -18.62 -27.91
C LEU A 5 -9.65 -17.75 -26.91
N ARG A 6 -10.94 -17.50 -27.16
CA ARG A 6 -11.81 -16.74 -26.27
C ARG A 6 -12.09 -17.44 -24.94
N LYS A 7 -12.00 -18.77 -24.90
CA LYS A 7 -12.18 -19.54 -23.64
C LYS A 7 -10.99 -19.42 -22.70
N ILE A 8 -9.82 -19.00 -23.20
CA ILE A 8 -8.58 -18.83 -22.42
C ILE A 8 -8.39 -17.34 -22.05
N GLU A 9 -9.22 -16.46 -22.60
CA GLU A 9 -9.20 -15.02 -22.33
C GLU A 9 -9.68 -14.75 -20.89
N VAL A 10 -8.97 -13.86 -20.19
CA VAL A 10 -9.31 -13.43 -18.84
C VAL A 10 -10.48 -12.44 -18.90
N GLU A 11 -11.35 -12.46 -17.90
CA GLU A 11 -12.45 -11.49 -17.82
C GLU A 11 -11.93 -10.05 -17.83
N HIS A 12 -12.43 -9.25 -18.76
CA HIS A 12 -12.08 -7.84 -18.91
C HIS A 12 -13.28 -7.02 -19.37
N ASP A 13 -13.24 -5.70 -19.17
CA ASP A 13 -14.30 -4.83 -19.66
C ASP A 13 -14.29 -4.78 -21.20
N ASN A 14 -15.49 -4.75 -21.80
CA ASN A 14 -15.65 -4.69 -23.25
C ASN A 14 -15.35 -3.28 -23.77
N GLY A 15 -14.61 -3.19 -24.89
CA GLY A 15 -14.36 -1.92 -25.59
C GLY A 15 -13.03 -1.23 -25.27
N LEU A 16 -12.17 -1.86 -24.47
CA LEU A 16 -10.81 -1.39 -24.20
C LEU A 16 -9.85 -1.81 -25.32
N SER A 17 -8.92 -0.93 -25.69
CA SER A 17 -7.80 -1.26 -26.56
C SER A 17 -6.82 -2.20 -25.86
N ASN A 18 -5.98 -2.90 -26.62
CA ASN A 18 -4.95 -3.78 -26.05
C ASN A 18 -4.07 -3.07 -25.01
N LYS A 19 -3.75 -1.78 -25.19
CA LYS A 19 -2.96 -1.01 -24.23
C LYS A 19 -3.72 -0.77 -22.92
N GLU A 20 -5.01 -0.49 -23.01
CA GLU A 20 -5.86 -0.27 -21.83
C GLU A 20 -6.13 -1.57 -21.07
N LEU A 21 -6.20 -2.71 -21.77
CA LEU A 21 -6.29 -4.04 -21.13
C LEU A 21 -5.06 -4.35 -20.25
N PHE A 22 -3.88 -3.84 -20.60
CA PHE A 22 -2.69 -3.97 -19.73
C PHE A 22 -2.74 -3.09 -18.47
N LEU A 23 -3.60 -2.07 -18.44
CA LEU A 23 -3.69 -1.11 -17.34
C LEU A 23 -4.98 -1.27 -16.52
N THR A 24 -5.85 -2.19 -16.92
CA THR A 24 -7.15 -2.43 -16.29
C THR A 24 -7.21 -3.85 -15.74
N ASN A 25 -7.26 -3.96 -14.42
CA ASN A 25 -7.47 -5.21 -13.70
C ASN A 25 -8.42 -4.92 -12.52
N HIS A 26 -9.17 -5.92 -12.10
CA HIS A 26 -9.99 -5.89 -10.89
C HIS A 26 -9.27 -5.28 -9.68
N ASP A 27 -7.98 -5.59 -9.48
CA ASP A 27 -7.21 -5.10 -8.33
C ASP A 27 -6.78 -3.63 -8.46
N LEU A 28 -6.69 -3.12 -9.69
CA LEU A 28 -6.35 -1.72 -9.98
C LEU A 28 -7.58 -0.82 -10.04
N LYS A 29 -8.78 -1.40 -10.17
CA LYS A 29 -10.03 -0.66 -10.15
C LYS A 29 -10.23 -0.01 -8.78
N ILE A 30 -10.87 1.17 -8.79
CA ILE A 30 -11.26 1.83 -7.56
C ILE A 30 -12.19 0.90 -6.78
N VAL A 31 -11.88 0.67 -5.51
CA VAL A 31 -12.66 -0.21 -4.63
C VAL A 31 -14.10 0.30 -4.52
N GLU A 32 -15.04 -0.59 -4.80
CA GLU A 32 -16.48 -0.33 -4.76
C GLU A 32 -16.93 0.01 -3.33
N PRO A 33 -17.95 0.88 -3.14
CA PRO A 33 -18.40 1.29 -1.81
C PRO A 33 -18.70 0.13 -0.85
N GLU A 34 -19.27 -0.96 -1.36
CA GLU A 34 -19.65 -2.15 -0.59
C GLU A 34 -18.43 -2.91 -0.04
N ARG A 35 -17.26 -2.76 -0.69
CA ARG A 35 -16.00 -3.41 -0.32
C ARG A 35 -15.10 -2.54 0.55
N ARG A 36 -15.48 -1.30 0.85
CA ARG A 36 -14.70 -0.38 1.70
C ARG A 36 -14.92 -0.70 3.18
N GLN A 37 -14.19 -1.69 3.67
CA GLN A 37 -14.24 -2.11 5.08
C GLN A 37 -13.34 -1.25 6.00
N TRP A 38 -12.38 -0.52 5.43
CA TRP A 38 -11.46 0.33 6.19
C TRP A 38 -12.15 1.59 6.71
N ARG A 39 -12.22 1.68 8.04
CA ARG A 39 -12.69 2.85 8.80
C ARG A 39 -11.53 3.53 9.52
N ALA A 40 -11.79 4.69 10.15
CA ALA A 40 -10.79 5.51 10.84
C ALA A 40 -9.86 4.74 11.80
N PHE A 41 -10.36 3.73 12.53
CA PHE A 41 -9.52 2.94 13.42
C PHE A 41 -8.48 2.09 12.67
N ASN A 42 -8.82 1.57 11.49
CA ASN A 42 -7.87 0.83 10.65
C ASN A 42 -6.77 1.76 10.14
N PHE A 43 -7.10 3.01 9.83
CA PHE A 43 -6.12 4.03 9.45
C PHE A 43 -5.13 4.30 10.60
N VAL A 44 -5.63 4.49 11.83
CA VAL A 44 -4.76 4.69 13.00
C VAL A 44 -3.91 3.44 13.26
N GLY A 45 -4.52 2.25 13.24
CA GLY A 45 -3.82 0.98 13.44
C GLY A 45 -2.75 0.72 12.38
N PHE A 46 -3.02 1.09 11.12
CA PHE A 46 -2.06 1.01 10.03
C PHE A 46 -0.83 1.86 10.30
N TRP A 47 -1.00 3.12 10.69
CA TRP A 47 0.13 4.01 10.96
C TRP A 47 0.93 3.59 12.19
N ILE A 48 0.26 3.07 13.23
CA ILE A 48 0.96 2.49 14.38
C ILE A 48 1.81 1.29 13.94
N ALA A 49 1.23 0.37 13.16
CA ALA A 49 1.94 -0.80 12.65
C ALA A 49 3.12 -0.42 11.74
N ASP A 50 2.92 0.55 10.85
CA ASP A 50 3.97 1.06 9.95
C ASP A 50 5.11 1.76 10.72
N SER A 51 4.78 2.44 11.82
CA SER A 51 5.78 3.08 12.69
C SER A 51 6.70 2.06 13.39
N PHE A 52 6.28 0.80 13.53
CA PHE A 52 7.12 -0.30 14.02
C PHE A 52 8.02 -0.87 12.92
N ASN A 53 8.95 -0.03 12.44
CA ASN A 53 9.88 -0.35 11.37
C ASN A 53 11.34 -0.23 11.85
N ILE A 54 12.20 -1.14 11.40
CA ILE A 54 13.63 -1.15 11.74
C ILE A 54 14.35 0.15 11.33
N ASN A 55 13.94 0.77 10.22
CA ASN A 55 14.52 2.03 9.75
C ASN A 55 14.32 3.15 10.77
N THR A 56 13.14 3.22 11.41
CA THR A 56 12.84 4.19 12.46
C THR A 56 13.75 3.99 13.67
N TRP A 57 14.02 2.73 14.04
CA TRP A 57 14.90 2.41 15.16
C TRP A 57 16.35 2.77 14.87
N MET A 58 16.79 2.60 13.62
CA MET A 58 18.14 3.00 13.19
C MET A 58 18.34 4.52 13.28
N ILE A 59 17.33 5.32 12.93
CA ILE A 59 17.37 6.79 13.06
C ILE A 59 17.46 7.23 14.53
N ALA A 60 16.70 6.57 15.41
CA ALA A 60 16.79 6.84 16.84
C ALA A 60 18.17 6.43 17.41
N ALA A 61 18.71 5.28 16.96
CA ALA A 61 20.03 4.80 17.38
C ALA A 61 21.17 5.72 16.91
N SER A 62 21.13 6.22 15.68
CA SER A 62 22.16 7.15 15.18
C SER A 62 22.14 8.49 15.93
N SER A 63 20.97 8.93 16.39
CA SER A 63 20.83 10.12 17.24
C SER A 63 21.55 9.94 18.58
N LEU A 64 21.44 8.76 19.19
CA LEU A 64 22.17 8.40 20.41
C LEU A 64 23.68 8.36 20.19
N ASP A 65 24.12 7.82 19.06
CA ASP A 65 25.55 7.72 18.70
C ASP A 65 26.21 9.11 18.54
N VAL A 66 25.46 10.08 18.02
CA VAL A 66 25.89 11.49 17.91
C VAL A 66 25.88 12.22 19.26
N GLY A 67 25.43 11.58 20.34
CA GLY A 67 25.50 12.07 21.72
C GLY A 67 24.20 12.65 22.28
N LEU A 68 23.06 12.49 21.58
CA LEU A 68 21.76 12.85 22.14
C LEU A 68 21.38 11.85 23.24
N SER A 69 20.76 12.37 24.30
CA SER A 69 20.11 11.54 25.31
C SER A 69 18.85 10.89 24.71
N TRP A 70 18.43 9.74 25.23
CA TRP A 70 17.28 8.99 24.69
C TRP A 70 15.98 9.79 24.60
N TRP A 71 15.73 10.71 25.52
CA TRP A 71 14.55 11.58 25.47
C TRP A 71 14.66 12.66 24.39
N GLN A 72 15.86 13.13 24.07
CA GLN A 72 16.09 14.08 22.98
C GLN A 72 15.89 13.39 21.62
N ALA A 73 16.43 12.18 21.49
CA ALA A 73 16.19 11.35 20.31
C ALA A 73 14.68 11.04 20.13
N TRP A 74 13.96 10.80 21.22
CA TRP A 74 12.50 10.58 21.18
C TRP A 74 11.75 11.79 20.60
N ILE A 75 12.02 13.00 21.09
CA ILE A 75 11.37 14.24 20.61
C ILE A 75 11.73 14.57 19.15
N CYS A 76 12.92 14.17 18.68
CA CYS A 76 13.32 14.43 17.30
C CYS A 76 12.68 13.48 16.28
N VAL A 77 12.29 12.27 16.71
CA VAL A 77 11.73 11.22 15.85
C VAL A 77 10.20 11.16 15.92
N TRP A 78 9.59 11.57 17.04
CA TRP A 78 8.14 11.59 17.26
C TRP A 78 7.53 12.99 17.17
#